data_AF-A0A379T325-F1
#
_entry.id   AF-A0A379T325-F1
#
_cell.length_a   1.000
_cell.length_b   1.000
_cell.length_c   1.000
_cell.angle_alpha   90.00
_cell.angle_beta   90.00
_cell.angle_gamma   90.00
#
_symmetry.space_group_name_H-M   'P 1'
#
loop_
_entity.id
_entity.type
_entity.pdbx_description
1 polymer ?
#
loop_
_entity_poly.entity_id
_entity_poly.type
_entity_poly.pdbx_seq_one_letter_code
_entity_poly.pdbx_strand_id
1 'polypeptide(L)'
;MKISDGNWLIQPGLNLIHPVQVFDVEQQGNEMVVYAAPRDVRERTWQLDTPLFTLRFFSPQEGVIGVRMEHFQGALDNGPYYPLNILQDIKVEMQNNAEFAELKSGSLSVRVIKGEFWSLDFLRQRCAYYRQPVEK
;
A
#
# COMPACT_ATOMS: atom_id res chain seq x y z
N MET A 1 -2.41 -1.94 -21.36
CA MET A 1 -3.35 -0.83 -21.08
C MET A 1 -2.54 0.45 -20.96
N LYS A 2 -2.95 1.54 -21.61
CA LYS A 2 -2.32 2.88 -21.42
C LYS A 2 -3.16 3.66 -20.42
N ILE A 3 -2.52 4.29 -19.43
CA ILE A 3 -3.19 5.06 -18.37
C ILE A 3 -2.89 6.54 -18.55
N SER A 4 -1.61 6.89 -18.66
CA SER A 4 -1.12 8.24 -18.96
C SER A 4 -1.12 8.52 -20.46
N ASP A 5 -1.21 9.81 -20.81
CA ASP A 5 -0.99 10.37 -22.14
C ASP A 5 0.19 11.36 -22.09
N GLY A 6 1.40 10.79 -22.09
CA GLY A 6 2.63 11.54 -21.78
C GLY A 6 2.70 11.90 -20.29
N ASN A 7 3.46 12.94 -19.94
CA ASN A 7 3.66 13.35 -18.54
C ASN A 7 2.54 14.24 -17.99
N TRP A 8 1.68 14.78 -18.86
CA TRP A 8 0.80 15.91 -18.51
C TRP A 8 -0.68 15.59 -18.56
N LEU A 9 -1.05 14.51 -19.25
CA LEU A 9 -2.45 14.17 -19.49
C LEU A 9 -2.72 12.72 -19.08
N ILE A 10 -3.99 12.45 -18.83
CA ILE A 10 -4.55 11.12 -18.60
C ILE A 10 -5.31 10.71 -19.87
N GLN A 11 -5.32 9.42 -20.19
CA GLN A 11 -6.08 8.93 -21.34
C GLN A 11 -7.57 9.32 -21.24
N PRO A 12 -8.21 9.76 -22.34
CA PRO A 12 -9.61 10.18 -22.34
C PRO A 12 -10.56 9.11 -21.77
N GLY A 13 -11.47 9.52 -20.89
CA GLY A 13 -12.46 8.64 -20.27
C GLY A 13 -11.99 7.90 -19.02
N LEU A 14 -10.74 8.10 -18.57
CA LEU A 14 -10.27 7.57 -17.29
C LEU A 14 -10.38 8.61 -16.17
N ASN A 15 -10.89 8.17 -15.02
CA ASN A 15 -10.84 8.91 -13.77
C ASN A 15 -9.92 8.15 -12.81
N LEU A 16 -8.87 8.82 -12.32
CA LEU A 16 -7.88 8.21 -11.44
C LEU A 16 -8.05 8.71 -10.01
N ILE A 17 -7.88 7.78 -9.08
CA ILE A 17 -7.71 8.06 -7.65
C ILE A 17 -6.46 7.31 -7.19
N HIS A 18 -5.64 7.96 -6.37
CA HIS A 18 -4.36 7.43 -5.92
C HIS A 18 -4.29 7.48 -4.40
N PRO A 19 -3.66 6.53 -3.70
CA PRO A 19 -3.34 6.71 -2.29
C PRO A 19 -2.25 7.79 -2.16
N VAL A 20 -2.56 8.91 -1.53
CA VAL A 20 -1.64 10.06 -1.40
C VAL A 20 -1.41 10.51 0.04
N GLN A 21 -2.16 9.98 1.01
CA GLN A 21 -1.95 10.29 2.42
C GLN A 21 -2.33 9.10 3.30
N VAL A 22 -1.43 8.73 4.22
CA VAL A 22 -1.74 7.75 5.27
C VAL A 22 -2.73 8.38 6.25
N PHE A 23 -3.92 7.77 6.38
CA PHE A 23 -4.91 8.13 7.40
C PHE A 23 -4.64 7.39 8.70
N ASP A 24 -4.46 6.06 8.63
CA ASP A 24 -4.17 5.23 9.80
C ASP A 24 -3.39 3.97 9.43
N VAL A 25 -2.75 3.35 10.43
CA VAL A 25 -1.95 2.14 10.30
C VAL A 25 -2.26 1.18 11.45
N GLU A 26 -2.71 -0.01 11.09
CA GLU A 26 -3.03 -1.09 12.01
C GLU A 26 -2.08 -2.28 11.84
N GLN A 27 -1.78 -2.94 12.95
CA GLN A 27 -1.13 -4.26 12.95
C GLN A 27 -2.18 -5.33 13.22
N GLN A 28 -2.29 -6.30 12.31
CA GLN A 28 -3.19 -7.45 12.41
C GLN A 28 -2.35 -8.73 12.39
N GLY A 29 -1.91 -9.19 13.57
CA GLY A 29 -0.98 -10.32 13.68
C GLY A 29 0.35 -10.06 12.98
N ASN A 30 0.65 -10.85 11.95
CA ASN A 30 1.85 -10.73 11.10
C ASN A 30 1.60 -9.88 9.83
N GLU A 31 0.51 -9.13 9.79
CA GLU A 31 0.18 -8.23 8.69
C GLU A 31 0.14 -6.77 9.14
N MET A 32 0.53 -5.88 8.24
CA MET A 32 0.40 -4.43 8.40
C MET A 32 -0.68 -3.93 7.44
N VAL A 33 -1.67 -3.23 7.97
CA VAL A 33 -2.77 -2.62 7.20
C VAL A 33 -2.60 -1.11 7.24
N VAL A 34 -2.57 -0.48 6.06
CA VAL A 34 -2.48 0.96 5.90
C VAL A 34 -3.74 1.45 5.21
N TYR A 35 -4.44 2.39 5.85
CA TYR A 35 -5.56 3.09 5.25
C TYR A 35 -5.04 4.39 4.62
N ALA A 36 -5.22 4.53 3.30
CA ALA A 36 -4.69 5.66 2.56
C ALA A 36 -5.78 6.42 1.81
N ALA A 37 -5.85 7.73 2.03
CA ALA A 37 -6.81 8.62 1.41
C ALA A 37 -6.29 9.16 0.07
N PRO A 38 -7.19 9.52 -0.88
CA PRO A 38 -6.83 10.10 -2.17
C PRO A 38 -6.66 11.62 -2.15
N ARG A 39 -6.67 12.21 -0.96
CA ARG A 39 -6.51 13.65 -0.72
C ARG A 39 -6.05 13.88 0.72
N ASP A 40 -5.80 15.14 1.06
CA ASP A 40 -5.56 15.53 2.45
C ASP A 40 -6.84 15.41 3.30
N VAL A 41 -6.76 14.60 4.35
CA VAL A 41 -7.83 14.26 5.31
C VAL A 41 -7.42 14.53 6.75
N ARG A 42 -6.38 15.35 6.97
CA ARG A 42 -5.91 15.74 8.32
C ARG A 42 -7.01 16.42 9.15
N GLU A 43 -7.83 17.24 8.51
CA GLU A 43 -8.96 17.89 9.17
C GLU A 43 -10.21 17.03 9.13
N ARG A 44 -10.98 17.00 10.23
CA ARG A 44 -12.22 16.20 10.35
C ARG A 44 -13.24 16.50 9.26
N THR A 45 -13.30 17.74 8.78
CA THR A 45 -14.21 18.16 7.70
C THR A 45 -13.95 17.41 6.39
N TRP A 46 -12.73 16.91 6.18
CA TRP A 46 -12.32 16.21 4.97
C TRP A 46 -12.30 14.68 5.12
N GLN A 47 -12.67 14.15 6.28
CA GLN A 47 -12.67 12.71 6.58
C GLN A 47 -13.94 11.97 6.09
N LEU A 48 -14.79 12.66 5.32
CA LEU A 48 -16.03 12.14 4.74
C LEU A 48 -16.12 12.49 3.26
N ASP A 49 -17.09 11.90 2.56
CA ASP A 49 -17.30 12.06 1.10
C ASP A 49 -16.03 11.83 0.27
N THR A 50 -15.21 10.84 0.68
CA THR A 50 -13.96 10.51 0.01
C THR A 50 -13.73 8.99 -0.01
N PRO A 51 -13.21 8.42 -1.11
CA PRO A 51 -12.77 7.02 -1.13
C PRO A 51 -11.63 6.79 -0.13
N LEU A 52 -11.41 5.53 0.25
CA LEU A 52 -10.28 5.12 1.09
C LEU A 52 -9.71 3.80 0.57
N PHE A 53 -8.40 3.77 0.32
CA PHE A 53 -7.70 2.55 -0.04
C PHE A 53 -7.35 1.76 1.20
N THR A 54 -7.52 0.44 1.13
CA THR A 54 -6.99 -0.50 2.13
C THR A 54 -5.79 -1.22 1.53
N LEU A 55 -4.61 -0.95 2.08
CA LEU A 55 -3.36 -1.60 1.68
C LEU A 55 -2.98 -2.61 2.75
N ARG A 56 -2.92 -3.89 2.38
CA ARG A 56 -2.49 -4.98 3.28
C ARG A 56 -1.12 -5.48 2.83
N PHE A 57 -0.17 -5.45 3.76
CA PHE A 57 1.17 -5.96 3.61
C PHE A 57 1.33 -7.22 4.45
N PHE A 58 1.80 -8.29 3.83
CA PHE A 58 2.00 -9.59 4.48
C PHE A 58 3.21 -10.30 3.86
N SER A 59 3.65 -11.40 4.45
CA SER A 59 4.78 -12.17 3.92
C SER A 59 4.42 -13.65 3.78
N PRO A 60 4.21 -14.15 2.54
CA PRO A 60 3.89 -15.57 2.34
C PRO A 60 5.13 -16.48 2.49
N GLN A 61 6.34 -15.93 2.33
CA GLN A 61 7.63 -16.60 2.48
C GLN A 61 8.70 -15.58 2.90
N GLU A 62 9.79 -16.05 3.53
CA GLU A 62 10.91 -15.18 3.90
C GLU A 62 11.48 -14.44 2.68
N GLY A 63 11.61 -13.11 2.78
CA GLY A 63 12.11 -12.27 1.69
C GLY A 63 11.08 -11.97 0.60
N VAL A 64 9.82 -12.37 0.78
CA VAL A 64 8.70 -12.03 -0.10
C VAL A 64 7.71 -11.13 0.63
N ILE A 65 7.34 -10.02 0.01
CA ILE A 65 6.30 -9.12 0.51
C ILE A 65 5.11 -9.16 -0.44
N GLY A 66 3.98 -9.66 0.08
CA GLY A 66 2.68 -9.52 -0.56
C GLY A 66 2.14 -8.12 -0.32
N VAL A 67 1.69 -7.46 -1.39
CA VAL A 67 0.99 -6.18 -1.33
C VAL A 67 -0.37 -6.36 -1.96
N ARG A 68 -1.43 -6.18 -1.16
CA ARG A 68 -2.82 -6.18 -1.63
C ARG A 68 -3.38 -4.77 -1.49
N MET A 69 -3.78 -4.16 -2.60
CA MET A 69 -4.38 -2.82 -2.65
C MET A 69 -5.84 -2.97 -3.06
N GLU A 70 -6.77 -2.48 -2.22
CA GLU A 70 -8.20 -2.69 -2.41
C GLU A 70 -8.97 -1.38 -2.36
N HIS A 71 -10.03 -1.30 -3.18
CA HIS A 71 -11.00 -0.20 -3.17
C HIS A 71 -12.34 -0.67 -2.58
N PHE A 72 -13.00 -1.64 -3.23
CA PHE A 72 -14.23 -2.26 -2.73
C PHE A 72 -14.01 -3.74 -2.42
N GLN A 73 -14.35 -4.16 -1.20
CA GLN A 73 -14.25 -5.55 -0.75
C GLN A 73 -15.58 -6.32 -0.89
N GLY A 74 -16.65 -5.68 -1.39
CA GLY A 74 -17.95 -6.31 -1.62
C GLY A 74 -18.11 -6.98 -2.99
N ALA A 75 -17.06 -7.01 -3.82
CA ALA A 75 -17.09 -7.68 -5.11
C ALA A 75 -17.12 -9.21 -4.95
N LEU A 76 -17.69 -9.90 -5.94
CA LEU A 76 -17.63 -11.37 -5.98
C LEU A 76 -16.19 -11.81 -6.23
N ASP A 77 -15.61 -12.52 -5.27
CA ASP A 77 -14.28 -13.10 -5.36
C ASP A 77 -14.40 -14.59 -5.71
N ASN A 78 -14.62 -14.86 -7.00
CA ASN A 78 -14.77 -16.22 -7.51
C ASN A 78 -13.39 -16.74 -7.97
N GLY A 79 -13.02 -17.93 -7.50
CA GLY A 79 -11.81 -18.63 -7.95
C GLY A 79 -11.89 -19.14 -9.41
N PRO A 80 -10.87 -19.90 -9.86
CA PRO A 80 -9.78 -20.47 -9.08
C PRO A 80 -8.65 -19.48 -8.77
N TYR A 81 -7.99 -19.68 -7.63
CA TYR A 81 -6.77 -18.95 -7.27
C TYR A 81 -5.52 -19.73 -7.68
N TYR A 82 -4.40 -19.03 -7.82
CA TYR A 82 -3.11 -19.69 -7.97
C TYR A 82 -2.82 -20.60 -6.76
N PRO A 83 -2.28 -21.82 -6.97
CA PRO A 83 -1.90 -22.72 -5.88
C PRO A 83 -0.59 -22.24 -5.23
N LEU A 84 -0.65 -21.12 -4.50
CA LEU A 84 0.49 -20.50 -3.85
C LEU A 84 0.84 -21.22 -2.54
N ASN A 85 2.13 -21.46 -2.32
CA ASN A 85 2.64 -21.99 -1.06
C ASN A 85 2.80 -20.84 -0.05
N ILE A 86 1.72 -20.55 0.70
CA ILE A 86 1.66 -19.48 1.69
C ILE A 86 1.95 -20.07 3.07
N LEU A 87 3.05 -19.64 3.69
CA LEU A 87 3.41 -19.98 5.06
C LEU A 87 2.74 -18.98 6.01
N GLN A 88 2.04 -19.47 7.04
CA GLN A 88 1.30 -18.62 7.98
C GLN A 88 2.22 -18.03 9.07
N ASP A 89 3.25 -18.77 9.47
CA ASP A 89 4.14 -18.42 10.59
C ASP A 89 5.48 -17.83 10.14
N ILE A 90 5.46 -16.94 9.15
CA ILE A 90 6.67 -16.20 8.76
C ILE A 90 6.98 -15.13 9.80
N LYS A 91 8.23 -15.15 10.28
CA LYS A 91 8.74 -14.08 11.15
C LYS A 91 8.86 -12.78 10.35
N VAL A 92 8.03 -11.82 10.71
CA VAL A 92 8.10 -10.45 10.21
C VAL A 92 8.46 -9.48 11.34
N GLU A 93 9.15 -8.40 10.99
CA GLU A 93 9.40 -7.27 11.90
C GLU A 93 8.53 -6.10 11.44
N MET A 94 7.83 -5.46 12.37
CA MET A 94 7.03 -4.27 12.07
C MET A 94 7.48 -3.07 12.89
N GLN A 95 7.49 -1.91 12.26
CA GLN A 95 7.79 -0.64 12.90
C GLN A 95 6.73 0.38 12.47
N ASN A 96 6.07 0.98 13.44
CA ASN A 96 5.07 2.00 13.23
C ASN A 96 5.42 3.22 14.09
N ASN A 97 5.94 4.27 13.48
CA ASN A 97 6.31 5.51 14.18
C ASN A 97 5.61 6.72 13.56
N ALA A 98 6.00 7.93 13.94
CA ALA A 98 5.38 9.17 13.44
C ALA A 98 5.67 9.43 11.95
N GLU A 99 6.81 8.98 11.43
CA GLU A 99 7.30 9.29 10.08
C GLU A 99 6.93 8.20 9.07
N PHE A 100 6.91 6.93 9.48
CA PHE A 100 6.68 5.81 8.58
C PHE A 100 6.03 4.61 9.27
N ALA A 101 5.47 3.73 8.43
CA ALA A 101 5.11 2.37 8.77
C ALA A 101 5.90 1.40 7.88
N GLU A 102 6.53 0.40 8.48
CA GLU A 102 7.40 -0.55 7.78
C GLU A 102 7.10 -1.98 8.22
N LEU A 103 6.99 -2.88 7.24
CA LEU A 103 6.96 -4.33 7.43
C LEU A 103 8.16 -4.95 6.74
N LYS A 104 8.86 -5.84 7.45
CA LYS A 104 10.09 -6.48 6.98
C LYS A 104 10.01 -7.99 7.10
N SER A 105 10.44 -8.67 6.04
CA SER A 105 10.61 -10.12 5.96
C SER A 105 12.02 -10.46 5.48
N GLY A 106 12.81 -11.08 6.36
CA GLY A 106 14.24 -11.35 6.09
C GLY A 106 15.02 -10.06 5.78
N SER A 107 15.53 -9.95 4.55
CA SER A 107 16.31 -8.78 4.10
C SER A 107 15.52 -7.71 3.33
N LEU A 108 14.24 -7.98 3.03
CA LEU A 108 13.35 -7.11 2.26
C LEU A 108 12.35 -6.43 3.20
N SER A 109 12.14 -5.13 3.03
CA SER A 109 11.07 -4.39 3.71
C SER A 109 10.24 -3.55 2.75
N VAL A 110 9.01 -3.27 3.14
CA VAL A 110 8.12 -2.29 2.53
C VAL A 110 7.87 -1.19 3.53
N ARG A 111 8.09 0.06 3.12
CA ARG A 111 7.94 1.25 3.95
C ARG A 111 6.97 2.22 3.30
N VAL A 112 5.98 2.65 4.07
CA VAL A 112 5.04 3.70 3.70
C VAL A 112 5.36 4.95 4.53
N ILE A 113 5.63 6.07 3.86
CA ILE A 113 5.88 7.36 4.50
C ILE A 113 4.55 8.01 4.90
N LYS A 114 4.49 8.49 6.13
CA LYS A 114 3.34 9.20 6.69
C LYS A 114 3.46 10.71 6.46
N GLY A 115 2.33 11.41 6.60
CA GLY A 115 2.28 12.86 6.48
C GLY A 115 2.00 13.32 5.06
N GLU A 116 2.69 14.38 4.61
CA GLU A 116 2.35 15.10 3.37
C GLU A 116 2.92 14.44 2.11
N PHE A 117 4.10 13.82 2.21
CA PHE A 117 4.80 13.25 1.07
C PHE A 117 4.65 11.73 1.05
N TRP A 118 3.59 11.25 0.41
CA TRP A 118 3.41 9.82 0.19
C TRP A 118 4.58 9.20 -0.55
N SER A 119 5.07 8.09 -0.02
CA SER A 119 6.00 7.20 -0.71
C SER A 119 5.75 5.78 -0.23
N LEU A 120 5.77 4.83 -1.17
CA LEU A 120 5.81 3.40 -0.90
C LEU A 120 7.12 2.85 -1.47
N ASP A 121 8.03 2.50 -0.57
CA ASP A 121 9.40 2.10 -0.87
C ASP A 121 9.63 0.64 -0.50
N PHE A 122 10.20 -0.14 -1.41
CA PHE A 122 10.77 -1.45 -1.12
C PHE A 122 12.27 -1.28 -0.88
N LEU A 123 12.73 -1.70 0.29
CA LEU A 123 14.11 -1.55 0.72
C LEU A 123 14.77 -2.92 0.88
N ARG A 124 16.03 -3.04 0.45
CA ARG A 124 16.87 -4.20 0.75
C ARG A 124 18.07 -3.73 1.55
N GLN A 125 18.27 -4.28 2.75
CA GLN A 125 19.32 -3.84 3.67
C GLN A 125 19.31 -2.31 3.94
N ARG A 126 18.12 -1.71 4.00
CA ARG A 126 17.87 -0.26 4.20
C ARG A 126 18.27 0.67 3.04
N CYS A 127 18.69 0.12 1.89
CA CYS A 127 18.81 0.88 0.65
C CYS A 127 17.54 0.72 -0.19
N ALA A 128 17.08 1.81 -0.82
CA ALA A 128 15.93 1.76 -1.71
C ALA A 128 16.24 0.85 -2.92
N TYR A 129 15.45 -0.21 -3.06
CA TYR A 129 15.51 -1.11 -4.22
C TYR A 129 14.49 -0.69 -5.27
N TYR A 130 13.29 -0.30 -4.84
CA TYR A 130 12.24 0.21 -5.72
C TYR A 130 11.38 1.22 -4.96
N ARG A 131 11.01 2.32 -5.62
CA ARG A 131 10.03 3.30 -5.14
C ARG A 131 8.83 3.28 -6.06
N GLN A 132 7.63 3.14 -5.52
CA GLN A 132 6.43 3.27 -6.31
C GLN A 132 6.32 4.72 -6.83
N PRO A 133 6.19 4.94 -8.16
CA PRO A 133 5.97 6.27 -8.69
C PRO A 133 4.58 6.78 -8.28
N VAL A 134 4.51 8.04 -7.88
CA VAL A 134 3.24 8.78 -7.74
C VAL A 134 3.06 9.53 -9.05
N GLU A 135 2.25 8.97 -9.95
CA GLU A 135 1.82 9.69 -11.16
C GLU A 135 0.82 10.77 -10.75
N LYS A 136 1.03 12.00 -11.26
CA LYS A 136 0.15 13.15 -11.03
C LYS A 136 -1.00 13.16 -12.03
#